data_AF-A0A7L0FYW5-F1
#
_entry.id   AF-A0A7L0FYW5-F1
#
_cell.length_a   1.000
_cell.length_b   1.000
_cell.length_c   1.000
_cell.angle_alpha   90.00
_cell.angle_beta   90.00
_cell.angle_gamma   90.00
#
_symmetry.space_group_name_H-M   'P 1'
#
loop_
_entity.id
_entity.type
_entity.pdbx_description
1 polymer ?
#
loop_
_entity_poly.entity_id
_entity_poly.type
_entity_poly.pdbx_seq_one_letter_code
_entity_poly.pdbx_strand_id
1 'polypeptide(L)'
;QEGGVDSAFRTPRPGAGAGPVRRLYQVKGKKRIRASERDLGWASFNTGDCFILDLGQTLFVWCGAKCNALERSRAQELAASIRDGERGGKARLEIVADGEEPPEMLQVLGPRPTLQEGSPEEDVVADQRNAGAAVLYKARPPRDTVSDATGRMDLSQVASSSPFDQNLLCSDDCFVLDNGAGGKVYVWKGARDGDRDGEGGRGDGATSQRGSDVPTAGRRANEEERRAALAVAEEVIARMGHLPRTQVEILPQGRETPLFKQFFASWK
;
A
#
# COMPACT_ATOMS: atom_id res chain seq x y z
N GLN A 1 18.50 26.93 -29.14
CA GLN A 1 17.26 26.58 -28.44
C GLN A 1 17.08 25.09 -28.64
N GLU A 2 17.59 24.29 -27.70
CA GLU A 2 17.44 22.84 -27.69
C GLU A 2 16.78 22.50 -26.36
N GLY A 3 15.49 22.19 -26.42
CA GLY A 3 14.74 21.61 -25.32
C GLY A 3 14.94 20.10 -25.34
N GLY A 4 15.52 19.56 -24.28
CA GLY A 4 15.52 18.14 -23.97
C GLY A 4 14.85 17.97 -22.62
N VAL A 5 13.64 17.42 -22.64
CA VAL A 5 12.78 17.22 -21.47
C VAL A 5 13.48 16.37 -20.40
N ASP A 6 13.43 16.88 -19.17
CA ASP A 6 13.89 16.20 -17.96
C ASP A 6 13.33 14.78 -17.87
N SER A 7 14.24 13.83 -17.67
CA SER A 7 13.96 12.45 -17.31
C SER A 7 13.29 12.39 -15.93
N ALA A 8 11.97 12.58 -15.89
CA ALA A 8 11.13 12.52 -14.69
C ALA A 8 10.58 11.10 -14.39
N PHE A 9 11.32 10.04 -14.71
CA PHE A 9 10.91 8.67 -14.41
C PHE A 9 11.70 8.10 -13.23
N ARG A 10 11.18 8.29 -12.01
CA ARG A 10 11.49 7.38 -10.90
C ARG A 10 10.54 6.18 -11.00
N THR A 11 11.02 5.11 -11.61
CA THR A 11 10.40 3.78 -11.50
C THR A 11 10.66 3.26 -10.07
N PRO A 12 9.65 2.86 -9.28
CA PRO A 12 9.91 2.04 -8.10
C PRO A 12 10.48 0.72 -8.60
N ARG A 13 11.72 0.44 -8.22
CA ARG A 13 12.47 -0.75 -8.62
C ARG A 13 11.68 -2.02 -8.23
N PRO A 14 11.39 -2.95 -9.15
CA PRO A 14 10.75 -4.21 -8.79
C PRO A 14 11.80 -5.17 -8.23
N GLY A 15 11.63 -5.53 -6.94
CA GLY A 15 12.41 -6.56 -6.24
C GLY A 15 13.58 -6.02 -5.42
N ALA A 16 13.39 -5.92 -4.09
CA ALA A 16 14.51 -5.75 -3.17
C ALA A 16 14.22 -6.46 -1.85
N GLY A 17 14.86 -7.62 -1.65
CA GLY A 17 15.14 -8.09 -0.30
C GLY A 17 16.05 -7.10 0.43
N ALA A 18 15.89 -7.06 1.76
CA ALA A 18 16.88 -6.57 2.73
C ALA A 18 17.35 -5.09 2.64
N GLY A 19 16.54 -4.17 2.09
CA GLY A 19 16.74 -2.72 2.30
C GLY A 19 16.03 -2.22 3.58
N PRO A 20 16.52 -1.17 4.26
CA PRO A 20 15.80 -0.58 5.38
C PRO A 20 14.47 0.01 4.89
N VAL A 21 13.36 -0.39 5.52
CA VAL A 21 12.05 0.14 5.16
C VAL A 21 11.97 1.61 5.56
N ARG A 22 11.56 2.48 4.60
CA ARG A 22 11.40 3.92 4.81
C ARG A 22 10.19 4.40 4.03
N ARG A 23 9.09 4.70 4.74
CA ARG A 23 7.84 5.16 4.13
C ARG A 23 7.28 6.32 4.94
N LEU A 24 6.58 7.23 4.26
CA LEU A 24 5.86 8.33 4.88
C LEU A 24 4.40 8.25 4.49
N TYR A 25 3.51 8.33 5.47
CA TYR A 25 2.07 8.38 5.24
C TYR A 25 1.50 9.68 5.77
N GLN A 26 0.68 10.36 4.98
CA GLN A 26 -0.12 11.50 5.41
C GLN A 26 -1.52 11.01 5.77
N VAL A 27 -1.95 11.32 6.98
CA VAL A 27 -3.28 11.03 7.53
C VAL A 27 -4.08 12.33 7.51
N LYS A 28 -5.07 12.40 6.61
CA LYS A 28 -5.81 13.63 6.34
C LYS A 28 -7.31 13.40 6.22
N GLY A 29 -8.08 14.37 6.70
CA GLY A 29 -9.52 14.51 6.47
C GLY A 29 -10.23 15.11 7.68
N LYS A 30 -11.54 15.34 7.56
CA LYS A 30 -12.35 15.89 8.65
C LYS A 30 -13.35 14.87 9.19
N LYS A 31 -14.12 14.24 8.30
CA LYS A 31 -15.08 13.17 8.64
C LYS A 31 -14.64 11.84 8.06
N ARG A 32 -13.95 11.86 6.93
CA ARG A 32 -13.49 10.66 6.22
C ARG A 32 -11.96 10.65 6.21
N ILE A 33 -11.37 10.31 7.34
CA ILE A 33 -9.91 10.28 7.50
C ILE A 33 -9.32 9.13 6.68
N ARG A 34 -8.30 9.43 5.87
CA ARG A 34 -7.52 8.41 5.15
C ARG A 34 -6.03 8.65 5.23
N ALA A 35 -5.29 7.55 5.22
CA ALA A 35 -3.85 7.55 5.08
C ALA A 35 -3.46 7.31 3.62
N SER A 36 -2.56 8.16 3.12
CA SER A 36 -1.99 8.08 1.77
C SER A 36 -0.47 8.13 1.85
N GLU A 37 0.20 7.30 1.06
CA GLU A 37 1.67 7.30 0.98
C GLU A 37 2.18 8.57 0.28
N ARG A 38 3.27 9.14 0.80
CA ARG A 38 3.88 10.39 0.31
C ARG A 38 5.38 10.25 0.15
N ASP A 39 5.96 11.19 -0.58
CA ASP A 39 7.40 11.26 -0.76
C ASP A 39 8.07 11.50 0.60
N LEU A 40 9.15 10.75 0.86
CA LEU A 40 9.89 10.83 2.11
C LEU A 40 10.70 12.13 2.17
N GLY A 41 10.14 13.15 2.82
CA GLY A 41 10.83 14.42 3.06
C GLY A 41 9.91 15.52 3.57
N TRP A 42 10.50 16.59 4.11
CA TRP A 42 9.77 17.71 4.70
C TRP A 42 8.83 18.42 3.74
N ALA A 43 9.06 18.36 2.43
CA ALA A 43 8.17 18.94 1.42
C ALA A 43 6.76 18.31 1.41
N SER A 44 6.61 17.10 1.98
CA SER A 44 5.30 16.44 2.13
C SER A 44 4.56 16.85 3.41
N PHE A 45 5.27 17.41 4.40
CA PHE A 45 4.70 17.75 5.71
C PHE A 45 3.98 19.10 5.68
N ASN A 46 2.93 19.20 6.50
CA ASN A 46 2.29 20.46 6.85
C ASN A 46 1.85 20.39 8.32
N THR A 47 1.60 21.53 8.96
CA THR A 47 1.24 21.57 10.39
C THR A 47 -0.22 21.25 10.65
N GLY A 48 -1.05 21.08 9.62
CA GLY A 48 -2.48 20.81 9.73
C GLY A 48 -2.86 19.32 9.74
N ASP A 49 -1.92 18.42 9.44
CA ASP A 49 -2.21 16.99 9.32
C ASP A 49 -1.36 16.15 10.29
N CYS A 50 -1.69 14.86 10.38
CA CYS A 50 -0.83 13.86 11.03
C CYS A 50 -0.03 13.06 9.99
N PHE A 51 1.19 12.67 10.36
CA PHE A 51 2.07 11.89 9.51
C PHE A 51 2.60 10.66 10.25
N ILE A 52 2.72 9.54 9.54
CA ILE A 52 3.36 8.32 10.05
C ILE A 52 4.66 8.12 9.28
N LEU A 53 5.80 8.27 9.96
CA LEU A 53 7.11 7.95 9.42
C LEU A 53 7.51 6.54 9.86
N ASP A 54 7.60 5.64 8.89
CA ASP A 54 7.92 4.24 9.12
C ASP A 54 9.37 3.96 8.72
N LEU A 55 10.22 3.70 9.72
CA LEU A 55 11.64 3.35 9.56
C LEU A 55 11.90 1.85 9.82
N GLY A 56 10.86 1.03 9.81
CA GLY A 56 10.90 -0.41 10.05
C GLY A 56 10.97 -0.81 11.51
N GLN A 57 12.02 -0.40 12.23
CA GLN A 57 12.19 -0.70 13.67
C GLN A 57 11.52 0.34 14.56
N THR A 58 11.36 1.55 14.06
CA THR A 58 10.69 2.67 14.73
C THR A 58 9.62 3.24 13.82
N LEU A 59 8.45 3.50 14.38
CA LEU A 59 7.34 4.22 13.77
C LEU A 59 7.14 5.53 14.54
N PHE A 60 7.20 6.66 13.85
CA PHE A 60 6.88 7.95 14.44
C PHE A 60 5.50 8.40 13.95
N VAL A 61 4.61 8.73 14.87
CA VAL A 61 3.35 9.42 14.60
C VAL A 61 3.58 10.89 14.88
N TRP A 62 3.90 11.66 13.85
CA TRP A 62 4.10 13.10 13.94
C TRP A 62 2.74 13.81 13.86
N CYS A 63 2.44 14.64 14.87
CA CYS A 63 1.20 15.37 14.98
C CYS A 63 1.46 16.86 14.71
N GLY A 64 0.95 17.38 13.59
CA GLY A 64 1.07 18.80 13.29
C GLY A 64 0.37 19.67 14.34
N ALA A 65 0.90 20.86 14.59
CA ALA A 65 0.37 21.76 15.63
C ALA A 65 -1.13 22.08 15.48
N LYS A 66 -1.68 22.02 14.26
CA LYS A 66 -3.07 22.31 13.92
C LYS A 66 -3.88 21.08 13.50
N CYS A 67 -3.33 19.86 13.62
CA CYS A 67 -4.06 18.65 13.26
C CYS A 67 -5.31 18.44 14.11
N ASN A 68 -6.31 17.76 13.54
CA ASN A 68 -7.56 17.52 14.24
C ASN A 68 -7.51 16.21 15.07
N ALA A 69 -8.45 16.07 16.03
CA ALA A 69 -8.46 14.94 16.96
C ALA A 69 -8.72 13.59 16.28
N LEU A 70 -9.50 13.58 15.19
CA LEU A 70 -9.80 12.37 14.44
C LEU A 70 -8.59 11.90 13.63
N GLU A 71 -7.82 12.83 13.05
CA GLU A 71 -6.53 12.51 12.42
C GLU A 71 -5.54 11.91 13.40
N ARG A 72 -5.40 12.49 14.60
CA ARG A 72 -4.53 11.93 15.64
C ARG A 72 -4.93 10.51 16.03
N SER A 73 -6.21 10.28 16.34
CA SER A 73 -6.72 8.94 16.69
C SER A 73 -6.43 7.97 15.55
N ARG A 74 -6.75 8.36 14.31
CA ARG A 74 -6.58 7.48 13.16
C ARG A 74 -5.12 7.19 12.85
N ALA A 75 -4.24 8.16 13.01
CA ALA A 75 -2.80 7.98 12.80
C ALA A 75 -2.20 7.01 13.82
N GLN A 76 -2.60 7.13 15.09
CA GLN A 76 -2.17 6.21 16.16
C GLN A 76 -2.68 4.78 15.94
N GLU A 77 -3.97 4.61 15.62
CA GLU A 77 -4.56 3.30 15.30
C GLU A 77 -3.84 2.65 14.11
N LEU A 78 -3.60 3.42 13.04
CA LEU A 78 -2.96 2.92 11.85
C LEU A 78 -1.50 2.53 12.12
N ALA A 79 -0.76 3.38 12.84
CA ALA A 79 0.62 3.08 13.22
C ALA A 79 0.71 1.84 14.13
N ALA A 80 -0.22 1.66 15.07
CA ALA A 80 -0.31 0.44 15.87
C ALA A 80 -0.60 -0.79 15.00
N SER A 81 -1.50 -0.67 14.02
CA SER A 81 -1.79 -1.75 13.08
C SER A 81 -0.58 -2.11 12.20
N ILE A 82 0.21 -1.11 11.75
CA ILE A 82 1.47 -1.34 11.03
C ILE A 82 2.48 -2.06 11.93
N ARG A 83 2.65 -1.60 13.18
CA ARG A 83 3.52 -2.24 14.17
C ARG A 83 3.17 -3.71 14.35
N ASP A 84 1.90 -4.00 14.61
CA ASP A 84 1.47 -5.34 14.99
C ASP A 84 1.41 -6.28 13.78
N GLY A 85 0.91 -5.80 12.63
CA GLY A 85 0.76 -6.60 11.42
C GLY A 85 2.03 -6.72 10.59
N GLU A 86 2.61 -5.60 10.16
CA GLU A 86 3.76 -5.62 9.24
C GLU A 86 5.10 -5.78 9.97
N ARG A 87 5.18 -5.34 11.23
CA ARG A 87 6.43 -5.39 12.03
C ARG A 87 6.44 -6.50 13.08
N GLY A 88 5.41 -7.36 13.08
CA GLY A 88 5.26 -8.47 14.01
C GLY A 88 5.24 -8.05 15.48
N GLY A 89 4.74 -6.84 15.77
CA GLY A 89 4.62 -6.27 17.12
C GLY A 89 5.93 -5.78 17.73
N LYS A 90 7.06 -5.84 17.00
CA LYS A 90 8.40 -5.57 17.57
C LYS A 90 8.89 -4.14 17.38
N ALA A 91 8.26 -3.37 16.48
CA ALA A 91 8.68 -2.00 16.23
C ALA A 91 8.30 -1.08 17.40
N ARG A 92 9.16 -0.11 17.72
CA ARG A 92 8.85 0.97 18.66
C ARG A 92 7.87 1.93 17.99
N LEU A 93 6.86 2.38 18.74
CA LEU A 93 5.92 3.40 18.28
C LEU A 93 6.05 4.63 19.18
N GLU A 94 6.27 5.79 18.56
CA GLU A 94 6.56 7.04 19.25
C GLU A 94 5.67 8.14 18.69
N ILE A 95 4.97 8.86 19.56
CA ILE A 95 4.15 10.01 19.18
C ILE A 95 5.01 11.25 19.32
N VAL A 96 5.09 12.03 18.25
CA VAL A 96 5.97 13.20 18.16
C VAL A 96 5.11 14.43 17.91
N ALA A 97 5.23 15.45 18.75
CA ALA A 97 4.57 16.73 18.51
C ALA A 97 5.40 17.61 17.56
N ASP A 98 4.73 18.51 16.84
CA ASP A 98 5.37 19.55 16.04
C ASP A 98 6.38 20.36 16.87
N GLY A 99 7.65 20.33 16.46
CA GLY A 99 8.76 20.99 17.15
C GLY A 99 9.49 20.12 18.19
N GLU A 100 9.03 18.90 18.45
CA GLU A 100 9.66 17.94 19.37
C GLU A 100 10.31 16.76 18.62
N GLU A 101 10.73 16.96 17.38
CA GLU A 101 11.20 15.86 16.54
C GLU A 101 12.52 15.25 17.04
N PRO A 102 12.55 13.93 17.30
CA PRO A 102 13.74 13.29 17.85
C PRO A 102 14.88 13.24 16.83
N PRO A 103 16.16 13.18 17.28
CA PRO A 103 17.31 13.13 16.38
C PRO A 103 17.26 12.02 15.33
N GLU A 104 16.69 10.84 15.66
CA GLU A 104 16.51 9.72 14.73
C GLU A 104 15.61 10.10 13.54
N MET A 105 14.55 10.86 13.78
CA MET A 105 13.66 11.37 12.73
C MET A 105 14.38 12.42 11.86
N LEU A 106 15.08 13.37 12.50
CA LEU A 106 15.83 14.42 11.80
C LEU A 106 17.01 13.87 10.99
N GLN A 107 17.62 12.76 11.41
CA GLN A 107 18.67 12.09 10.65
C GLN A 107 18.16 11.56 9.30
N VAL A 108 16.89 11.17 9.23
CA VAL A 108 16.29 10.66 7.99
C VAL A 108 15.71 11.77 7.13
N LEU A 109 15.00 12.73 7.74
CA LEU A 109 14.31 13.80 7.01
C LEU A 109 15.20 15.02 6.73
N GLY A 110 16.32 15.16 7.43
CA GLY A 110 17.14 16.36 7.45
C GLY A 110 16.64 17.41 8.45
N PRO A 111 17.31 18.58 8.53
CA PRO A 111 16.91 19.65 9.44
C PRO A 111 15.50 20.14 9.13
N ARG A 112 14.71 20.37 10.18
CA ARG A 112 13.33 20.82 10.06
C ARG A 112 13.26 22.24 9.48
N PRO A 113 12.57 22.46 8.33
CA PRO A 113 12.29 23.79 7.81
C PRO A 113 11.04 24.39 8.46
N THR A 114 10.70 25.62 8.09
CA THR A 114 9.36 26.16 8.35
C THR A 114 8.34 25.42 7.48
N LEU A 115 7.37 24.76 8.11
CA LEU A 115 6.33 24.01 7.42
C LEU A 115 5.16 24.90 7.05
N GLN A 116 4.47 24.55 5.97
CA GLN A 116 3.21 25.20 5.60
C GLN A 116 2.12 24.84 6.60
N GLU A 117 1.21 25.78 6.84
CA GLU A 117 0.00 25.49 7.61
C GLU A 117 -0.99 24.76 6.70
N GLY A 118 -1.51 23.63 7.17
CA GLY A 118 -2.65 23.00 6.51
C GLY A 118 -3.92 23.82 6.77
N SER A 119 -4.88 23.77 5.82
CA SER A 119 -6.13 24.52 5.95
C SER A 119 -7.36 23.60 6.15
N PRO A 120 -8.39 24.05 6.88
CA PRO A 120 -9.65 23.32 6.99
C PRO A 120 -10.34 23.09 5.64
N GLU A 121 -10.11 23.96 4.66
CA GLU A 121 -10.62 23.82 3.29
C GLU A 121 -10.00 22.60 2.59
N GLU A 122 -8.70 22.37 2.78
CA GLU A 122 -8.01 21.19 2.26
C GLU A 122 -8.55 19.88 2.88
N ASP A 123 -8.99 19.91 4.14
CA ASP A 123 -9.63 18.75 4.77
C ASP A 123 -10.99 18.45 4.17
N VAL A 124 -11.75 19.48 3.80
CA VAL A 124 -13.04 19.32 3.10
C VAL A 124 -12.81 18.74 1.71
N VAL A 125 -11.80 19.21 0.99
CA VAL A 125 -11.40 18.65 -0.32
C VAL A 125 -10.93 17.20 -0.15
N ALA A 126 -10.16 16.90 0.89
CA ALA A 126 -9.76 15.53 1.21
C ALA A 126 -10.96 14.63 1.51
N ASP A 127 -11.93 15.11 2.29
CA ASP A 127 -13.17 14.38 2.57
C ASP A 127 -13.98 14.09 1.31
N GLN A 128 -14.11 15.08 0.40
CA GLN A 128 -14.79 14.91 -0.89
C GLN A 128 -14.06 13.88 -1.76
N ARG A 129 -12.74 13.94 -1.82
CA ARG A 129 -11.93 12.93 -2.51
C ARG A 129 -12.09 11.56 -1.86
N ASN A 130 -12.08 11.48 -0.54
CA ASN A 130 -12.20 10.22 0.20
C ASN A 130 -13.63 9.65 0.16
N ALA A 131 -14.63 10.48 -0.18
CA ALA A 131 -16.02 10.08 -0.30
C ALA A 131 -16.26 9.24 -1.56
N GLY A 132 -16.23 7.92 -1.39
CA GLY A 132 -16.51 6.99 -2.49
C GLY A 132 -15.40 6.91 -3.56
N ALA A 133 -14.19 7.37 -3.26
CA ALA A 133 -13.04 7.31 -4.18
C ALA A 133 -12.63 5.90 -4.60
N ALA A 134 -12.99 4.90 -3.80
CA ALA A 134 -12.56 3.54 -4.04
C ALA A 134 -13.68 2.68 -4.58
N VAL A 135 -13.38 1.95 -5.66
CA VAL A 135 -14.27 0.97 -6.27
C VAL A 135 -13.63 -0.41 -6.14
N LEU A 136 -14.45 -1.43 -5.85
CA LEU A 136 -13.97 -2.80 -5.75
C LEU A 136 -14.48 -3.61 -6.94
N TYR A 137 -13.55 -4.24 -7.66
CA TYR A 137 -13.82 -5.12 -8.78
C TYR A 137 -13.41 -6.54 -8.42
N LYS A 138 -14.19 -7.51 -8.89
CA LYS A 138 -13.78 -8.91 -8.99
C LYS A 138 -13.16 -9.14 -10.36
N ALA A 139 -11.92 -9.61 -10.38
CA ALA A 139 -11.17 -9.94 -11.59
C ALA A 139 -11.32 -11.43 -11.90
N ARG A 140 -11.75 -11.76 -13.10
CA ARG A 140 -11.88 -13.14 -13.60
C ARG A 140 -11.15 -13.30 -14.93
N PRO A 141 -10.59 -14.49 -15.20
CA PRO A 141 -10.15 -14.83 -16.55
C PRO A 141 -11.33 -14.68 -17.53
N PRO A 142 -11.08 -14.26 -18.78
CA PRO A 142 -12.12 -14.21 -19.80
C PRO A 142 -12.74 -15.61 -20.01
N ARG A 143 -14.06 -15.67 -20.21
CA ARG A 143 -14.77 -16.96 -20.38
C ARG A 143 -14.49 -17.65 -21.71
N ASP A 144 -14.04 -16.92 -22.73
CA ASP A 144 -14.06 -17.37 -24.13
C ASP A 144 -12.68 -17.51 -24.80
N THR A 145 -11.58 -17.38 -24.04
CA THR A 145 -10.22 -17.54 -24.57
C THR A 145 -9.50 -18.70 -23.89
N VAL A 146 -9.14 -19.72 -24.67
CA VAL A 146 -8.15 -20.72 -24.27
C VAL A 146 -6.83 -19.99 -24.13
N SER A 147 -6.52 -19.52 -22.92
CA SER A 147 -5.21 -19.08 -22.46
C SER A 147 -4.34 -18.44 -23.56
N ASP A 148 -4.81 -17.35 -24.16
CA ASP A 148 -3.89 -16.48 -24.89
C ASP A 148 -3.20 -15.57 -23.87
N ALA A 149 -1.89 -15.40 -24.03
CA ALA A 149 -1.01 -14.68 -23.13
C ALA A 149 -1.25 -13.15 -23.14
N THR A 150 -2.48 -12.71 -23.46
CA THR A 150 -2.86 -11.29 -23.59
C THR A 150 -3.04 -10.61 -22.24
N GLY A 151 -3.28 -11.37 -21.16
CA GLY A 151 -3.39 -10.84 -19.80
C GLY A 151 -4.66 -10.02 -19.53
N ARG A 152 -5.63 -10.00 -20.46
CA ARG A 152 -6.91 -9.31 -20.28
C ARG A 152 -7.77 -10.03 -19.25
N MET A 153 -8.31 -9.30 -18.28
CA MET A 153 -9.24 -9.84 -17.28
C MET A 153 -10.62 -9.22 -17.42
N ASP A 154 -11.67 -10.02 -17.21
CA ASP A 154 -13.01 -9.49 -17.00
C ASP A 154 -13.11 -8.91 -15.58
N LEU A 155 -13.51 -7.64 -15.50
CA LEU A 155 -13.59 -6.89 -14.25
C LEU A 155 -15.04 -6.55 -13.98
N SER A 156 -15.67 -7.32 -13.10
CA SER A 156 -17.03 -7.06 -12.63
C SER A 156 -17.00 -6.22 -11.35
N GLN A 157 -17.64 -5.06 -11.37
CA GLN A 157 -17.75 -4.20 -10.18
C GLN A 157 -18.61 -4.88 -9.11
N VAL A 158 -18.06 -5.07 -7.92
CA VAL A 158 -18.76 -5.68 -6.77
C VAL A 158 -19.17 -4.66 -5.71
N ALA A 159 -18.49 -3.51 -5.66
CA ALA A 159 -18.92 -2.36 -4.84
C ALA A 159 -18.51 -1.04 -5.49
N SER A 160 -19.42 -0.07 -5.53
CA SER A 160 -19.22 1.24 -6.18
C SER A 160 -18.50 2.26 -5.31
N SER A 161 -18.45 2.06 -4.00
CA SER A 161 -17.84 3.00 -3.07
C SER A 161 -17.48 2.33 -1.74
N SER A 162 -16.37 2.77 -1.16
CA SER A 162 -15.94 2.41 0.20
C SER A 162 -16.72 3.19 1.29
N PRO A 163 -16.85 2.67 2.53
CA PRO A 163 -16.20 1.46 3.03
C PRO A 163 -16.86 0.16 2.53
N PHE A 164 -16.03 -0.86 2.25
CA PHE A 164 -16.48 -2.16 1.75
C PHE A 164 -16.74 -3.16 2.89
N ASP A 165 -17.53 -4.20 2.60
CA ASP A 165 -17.64 -5.39 3.44
C ASP A 165 -16.49 -6.35 3.09
N GLN A 166 -15.74 -6.83 4.10
CA GLN A 166 -14.66 -7.80 3.92
C GLN A 166 -15.17 -9.11 3.29
N ASN A 167 -16.44 -9.48 3.54
CA ASN A 167 -17.06 -10.69 2.98
C ASN A 167 -17.16 -10.68 1.45
N LEU A 168 -16.97 -9.52 0.80
CA LEU A 168 -16.89 -9.43 -0.65
C LEU A 168 -15.63 -10.11 -1.21
N LEU A 169 -14.57 -10.24 -0.41
CA LEU A 169 -13.31 -10.88 -0.81
C LEU A 169 -13.42 -12.40 -0.65
N CYS A 170 -13.72 -13.09 -1.75
CA CYS A 170 -13.77 -14.55 -1.80
C CYS A 170 -12.37 -15.15 -2.04
N SER A 171 -11.95 -16.11 -1.21
CA SER A 171 -10.63 -16.76 -1.27
C SER A 171 -10.29 -17.44 -2.59
N ASP A 172 -11.28 -17.78 -3.41
CA ASP A 172 -11.04 -18.45 -4.70
C ASP A 172 -10.79 -17.46 -5.85
N ASP A 173 -10.99 -16.16 -5.60
CA ASP A 173 -11.01 -15.10 -6.59
C ASP A 173 -9.90 -14.07 -6.38
N CYS A 174 -9.70 -13.22 -7.40
CA CYS A 174 -8.87 -12.03 -7.33
C CYS A 174 -9.75 -10.78 -7.36
N PHE A 175 -9.35 -9.76 -6.61
CA PHE A 175 -10.07 -8.49 -6.54
C PHE A 175 -9.13 -7.32 -6.78
N VAL A 176 -9.66 -6.27 -7.39
CA VAL A 176 -8.96 -5.00 -7.57
C VAL A 176 -9.68 -3.92 -6.78
N LEU A 177 -8.98 -3.34 -5.81
CA LEU A 177 -9.41 -2.11 -5.15
C LEU A 177 -8.80 -0.94 -5.90
N ASP A 178 -9.64 -0.28 -6.71
CA ASP A 178 -9.25 0.91 -7.44
C ASP A 178 -9.39 2.14 -6.55
N ASN A 179 -8.25 2.69 -6.11
CA ASN A 179 -8.15 4.01 -5.50
C ASN A 179 -7.18 4.89 -6.32
N GLY A 180 -7.23 4.79 -7.66
CA GLY A 180 -6.33 5.51 -8.56
C GLY A 180 -6.47 7.03 -8.46
N ALA A 181 -7.65 7.55 -8.12
CA ALA A 181 -7.83 8.95 -7.74
C ALA A 181 -6.99 9.32 -6.50
N GLY A 182 -6.73 8.37 -5.60
CA GLY A 182 -5.82 8.43 -4.46
C GLY A 182 -4.35 8.12 -4.79
N GLY A 183 -4.04 7.81 -6.04
CA GLY A 183 -2.69 7.48 -6.53
C GLY A 183 -2.26 6.03 -6.29
N LYS A 184 -3.17 5.13 -5.88
CA LYS A 184 -2.83 3.73 -5.56
C LYS A 184 -3.94 2.74 -5.89
N VAL A 185 -3.58 1.63 -6.50
CA VAL A 185 -4.46 0.49 -6.80
C VAL A 185 -3.93 -0.74 -6.06
N TYR A 186 -4.84 -1.56 -5.52
CA TYR A 186 -4.46 -2.81 -4.86
C TYR A 186 -5.03 -4.00 -5.62
N VAL A 187 -4.24 -5.07 -5.75
CA VAL A 187 -4.69 -6.36 -6.27
C VAL A 187 -4.66 -7.36 -5.13
N TRP A 188 -5.82 -7.75 -4.64
CA TRP A 188 -5.95 -8.79 -3.62
C TRP A 188 -6.09 -10.15 -4.29
N LYS A 189 -5.26 -11.10 -3.89
CA LYS A 189 -5.27 -12.49 -4.37
C LYS A 189 -5.78 -13.41 -3.27
N GLY A 190 -6.89 -14.09 -3.52
CA GLY A 190 -7.35 -15.16 -2.65
C GLY A 190 -6.38 -16.36 -2.62
N ALA A 191 -6.32 -17.06 -1.50
CA ALA A 191 -5.49 -18.25 -1.34
C ALA A 191 -6.18 -19.45 -2.01
N ARG A 192 -5.71 -19.82 -3.21
CA ARG A 192 -6.16 -21.07 -3.85
C ARG A 192 -5.57 -22.27 -3.09
N ASP A 193 -6.26 -23.40 -3.15
CA ASP A 193 -5.90 -24.63 -2.43
C ASP A 193 -4.47 -25.16 -2.68
N GLY A 194 -3.74 -24.65 -3.68
CA GLY A 194 -2.33 -24.99 -3.97
C GLY A 194 -1.27 -24.06 -3.37
N ASP A 195 -1.63 -22.92 -2.76
CA ASP A 195 -0.68 -21.96 -2.19
C ASP A 195 -0.30 -22.24 -0.72
N ARG A 196 -0.83 -23.33 -0.14
CA ARG A 196 -0.65 -23.70 1.28
C ARG A 196 0.67 -24.40 1.63
N ASP A 197 1.65 -24.43 0.74
CA ASP A 197 2.95 -25.08 1.01
C ASP A 197 4.07 -24.06 1.24
N GLY A 198 4.48 -23.88 2.50
CA GLY A 198 5.70 -23.13 2.82
C GLY A 198 6.05 -22.85 4.28
N GLU A 199 5.17 -23.12 5.25
CA GLU A 199 5.51 -22.93 6.68
C GLU A 199 4.99 -24.11 7.52
N GLY A 200 5.81 -25.15 7.69
CA GLY A 200 5.49 -26.25 8.60
C GLY A 200 6.32 -27.53 8.42
N GLY A 201 7.64 -27.48 8.64
CA GLY A 201 8.45 -28.69 8.72
C GLY A 201 9.84 -28.44 9.31
N ARG A 202 10.02 -28.69 10.60
CA ARG A 202 11.34 -28.81 11.24
C ARG A 202 11.63 -30.28 11.56
N GLY A 203 12.85 -30.71 11.20
CA GLY A 203 13.57 -31.93 11.63
C GLY A 203 13.53 -33.06 10.60
N ASP A 204 14.60 -33.75 10.19
CA ASP A 204 16.05 -33.70 10.43
C ASP A 204 16.70 -34.55 9.31
N GLY A 205 17.97 -34.32 8.96
CA GLY A 205 18.80 -35.34 8.27
C GLY A 205 19.59 -34.86 7.04
N ALA A 206 20.91 -35.05 7.09
CA ALA A 206 21.94 -34.56 6.20
C ALA A 206 22.01 -35.19 4.78
N THR A 207 22.52 -34.46 3.78
CA THR A 207 23.84 -34.69 3.12
C THR A 207 24.03 -33.85 1.84
N SER A 208 25.30 -33.58 1.53
CA SER A 208 25.90 -32.78 0.46
C SER A 208 25.59 -33.24 -0.98
N GLN A 209 25.38 -32.31 -1.93
CA GLN A 209 26.14 -32.19 -3.19
C GLN A 209 25.71 -30.97 -4.05
N ARG A 210 26.66 -30.50 -4.89
CA ARG A 210 26.61 -29.30 -5.75
C ARG A 210 25.55 -29.36 -6.85
N GLY A 211 24.94 -28.20 -7.11
CA GLY A 211 24.89 -27.58 -8.45
C GLY A 211 23.87 -28.08 -9.46
N SER A 212 22.65 -27.52 -9.39
CA SER A 212 21.87 -27.09 -10.56
C SER A 212 20.72 -26.20 -10.08
N ASP A 213 20.81 -24.88 -10.30
CA ASP A 213 19.72 -23.93 -10.05
C ASP A 213 18.61 -24.14 -11.10
N VAL A 214 17.81 -25.19 -10.92
CA VAL A 214 16.52 -25.32 -11.59
C VAL A 214 15.50 -24.56 -10.74
N PRO A 215 14.88 -23.48 -11.22
CA PRO A 215 13.85 -22.80 -10.45
C PRO A 215 12.69 -23.77 -10.20
N THR A 216 12.43 -24.06 -8.92
CA THR A 216 11.34 -24.95 -8.50
C THR A 216 9.99 -24.43 -9.00
N ALA A 217 9.09 -25.33 -9.39
CA ALA A 217 7.81 -25.00 -10.04
C ALA A 217 6.98 -23.96 -9.25
N GLY A 218 7.00 -24.01 -7.92
CA GLY A 218 6.32 -23.02 -7.07
C GLY A 218 6.89 -21.60 -7.17
N ARG A 219 8.19 -21.43 -7.44
CA ARG A 219 8.82 -20.10 -7.62
C ARG A 219 8.42 -19.47 -8.95
N ARG A 220 8.28 -20.30 -10.00
CA ARG A 220 7.81 -19.87 -11.33
C ARG A 220 6.31 -19.55 -11.31
N ALA A 221 5.50 -20.39 -10.66
CA ALA A 221 4.07 -20.13 -10.49
C ALA A 221 3.81 -18.79 -9.79
N ASN A 222 4.55 -18.50 -8.70
CA ASN A 222 4.46 -17.21 -8.01
C ASN A 222 4.88 -16.01 -8.89
N GLU A 223 5.85 -16.18 -9.79
CA GLU A 223 6.29 -15.12 -10.72
C GLU A 223 5.26 -14.88 -11.84
N GLU A 224 4.69 -15.94 -12.42
CA GLU A 224 3.62 -15.85 -13.41
C GLU A 224 2.35 -15.24 -12.83
N GLU A 225 1.95 -15.65 -11.63
CA GLU A 225 0.82 -15.06 -10.93
C GLU A 225 1.04 -13.59 -10.58
N ARG A 226 2.26 -13.24 -10.14
CA ARG A 226 2.61 -11.85 -9.89
C ARG A 226 2.56 -11.03 -11.17
N ARG A 227 3.06 -11.57 -12.29
CA ARG A 227 2.99 -10.92 -13.59
C ARG A 227 1.54 -10.73 -14.05
N ALA A 228 0.69 -11.74 -13.86
CA ALA A 228 -0.73 -11.65 -14.16
C ALA A 228 -1.40 -10.56 -13.31
N ALA A 229 -1.18 -10.55 -11.99
CA ALA A 229 -1.71 -9.53 -11.08
C ALA A 229 -1.26 -8.11 -11.46
N LEU A 230 -0.01 -7.92 -11.88
CA LEU A 230 0.48 -6.64 -12.40
C LEU A 230 -0.24 -6.24 -13.69
N ALA A 231 -0.42 -7.17 -14.63
CA ALA A 231 -1.15 -6.90 -15.87
C ALA A 231 -2.60 -6.46 -15.60
N VAL A 232 -3.28 -7.08 -14.62
CA VAL A 232 -4.63 -6.66 -14.21
C VAL A 232 -4.61 -5.20 -13.71
N ALA A 233 -3.63 -4.85 -12.87
CA ALA A 233 -3.53 -3.50 -12.33
C ALA A 233 -3.21 -2.46 -13.40
N GLU A 234 -2.31 -2.78 -14.34
CA GLU A 234 -1.97 -1.92 -15.47
C GLU A 234 -3.18 -1.71 -16.39
N GLU A 235 -3.97 -2.76 -16.65
CA GLU A 235 -5.22 -2.65 -17.39
C GLU A 235 -6.20 -1.71 -16.69
N VAL A 236 -6.36 -1.83 -15.36
CA VAL A 236 -7.23 -0.94 -14.57
C VAL A 236 -6.74 0.50 -14.65
N ILE A 237 -5.44 0.75 -14.45
CA ILE A 237 -4.87 2.10 -14.54
C ILE A 237 -5.15 2.72 -15.91
N ALA A 238 -4.92 1.98 -16.99
CA ALA A 238 -5.15 2.45 -18.35
C ALA A 238 -6.64 2.67 -18.64
N ARG A 239 -7.49 1.69 -18.31
CA ARG A 239 -8.94 1.71 -18.60
C ARG A 239 -9.68 2.80 -17.84
N MET A 240 -9.25 3.08 -16.62
CA MET A 240 -9.86 4.10 -15.77
C MET A 240 -9.24 5.48 -15.92
N GLY A 241 -8.21 5.63 -16.78
CA GLY A 241 -7.56 6.91 -17.05
C GLY A 241 -6.73 7.46 -15.88
N HIS A 242 -6.22 6.57 -15.01
CA HIS A 242 -5.37 6.96 -13.89
C HIS A 242 -3.97 7.35 -14.36
N LEU A 243 -3.25 8.13 -13.55
CA LEU A 243 -1.90 8.57 -13.91
C LEU A 243 -0.93 7.38 -14.02
N PRO A 244 0.05 7.39 -14.94
CA PRO A 244 1.03 6.31 -15.05
C PRO A 244 1.87 6.08 -13.79
N ARG A 245 1.98 7.10 -12.93
CA ARG A 245 2.66 7.02 -11.62
C ARG A 245 1.82 6.40 -10.50
N THR A 246 0.61 5.93 -10.82
CA THR A 246 -0.26 5.26 -9.84
C THR A 246 0.44 4.02 -9.33
N GLN A 247 0.55 3.90 -8.01
CA GLN A 247 1.23 2.79 -7.38
C GLN A 247 0.34 1.54 -7.41
N VAL A 248 0.96 0.37 -7.58
CA VAL A 248 0.26 -0.93 -7.52
C VAL A 248 0.81 -1.73 -6.36
N GLU A 249 -0.08 -2.26 -5.52
CA GLU A 249 0.28 -3.16 -4.42
C GLU A 249 -0.46 -4.48 -4.56
N ILE A 250 0.28 -5.59 -4.64
CA ILE A 250 -0.28 -6.94 -4.74
C ILE A 250 -0.29 -7.56 -3.34
N LEU A 251 -1.47 -8.01 -2.91
CA LEU A 251 -1.74 -8.49 -1.56
C LEU A 251 -2.26 -9.92 -1.60
N PRO A 252 -1.44 -10.91 -1.23
CA PRO A 252 -1.95 -12.25 -0.93
C PRO A 252 -2.91 -12.22 0.26
N GLN A 253 -3.91 -13.09 0.25
CA GLN A 253 -4.81 -13.28 1.38
C GLN A 253 -4.02 -13.55 2.67
N GLY A 254 -4.42 -12.87 3.75
CA GLY A 254 -3.75 -12.95 5.06
C GLY A 254 -2.48 -12.10 5.18
N ARG A 255 -2.03 -11.46 4.09
CA ARG A 255 -0.89 -10.53 4.07
C ARG A 255 -1.32 -9.10 3.73
N GLU A 256 -2.60 -8.76 3.95
CA GLU A 256 -3.13 -7.44 3.64
C GLU A 256 -2.55 -6.36 4.57
N THR A 257 -2.17 -5.22 3.99
CA THR A 257 -1.58 -4.11 4.74
C THR A 257 -2.65 -3.25 5.42
N PRO A 258 -2.34 -2.57 6.53
CA PRO A 258 -3.27 -1.65 7.19
C PRO A 258 -3.79 -0.55 6.26
N LEU A 259 -2.97 -0.12 5.29
CA LEU A 259 -3.35 0.84 4.25
C LEU A 259 -4.43 0.30 3.30
N PHE A 260 -4.49 -1.00 3.05
CA PHE A 260 -5.58 -1.64 2.32
C PHE A 260 -6.82 -1.83 3.21
N LYS A 261 -6.62 -2.26 4.45
CA LYS A 261 -7.72 -2.53 5.41
C LYS A 261 -8.56 -1.29 5.72
N GLN A 262 -7.98 -0.09 5.64
CA GLN A 262 -8.72 1.16 5.90
C GLN A 262 -9.94 1.40 4.99
N PHE A 263 -10.02 0.70 3.85
CA PHE A 263 -11.13 0.82 2.90
C PHE A 263 -12.33 -0.05 3.27
N PHE A 264 -12.24 -0.87 4.33
CA PHE A 264 -13.28 -1.78 4.77
C PHE A 264 -13.93 -1.24 6.05
N ALA A 265 -15.24 -1.46 6.21
CA ALA A 265 -15.99 -0.97 7.36
C ALA A 265 -15.54 -1.64 8.66
N SER A 266 -15.23 -2.93 8.57
CA SER A 266 -14.60 -3.73 9.60
C SER A 266 -13.67 -4.74 8.95
N TRP A 267 -12.54 -5.01 9.60
CA TRP A 267 -11.61 -6.06 9.17
C TRP A 267 -11.39 -7.02 10.33
N LYS A 268 -11.65 -8.31 10.10
CA LYS A 268 -11.47 -9.40 11.07
C LYS A 268 -10.41 -10.38 10.60
#